data_AF-A0A1G6BJ66-F1
#
_entry.id   AF-A0A1G6BJ66-F1
#
_cell.length_a   1.000
_cell.length_b   1.000
_cell.length_c   1.000
_cell.angle_alpha   90.00
_cell.angle_beta   90.00
_cell.angle_gamma   90.00
#
_symmetry.space_group_name_H-M   'P 1'
#
loop_
_entity.id
_entity.type
_entity.pdbx_description
1 polymer ?
#
loop_
_entity_poly.entity_id
_entity_poly.type
_entity_poly.pdbx_seq_one_letter_code
_entity_poly.pdbx_strand_id
1 'polypeptide(L)'
;MKTLLIVAMTGIIAGCASTGGGGAPTGPERGIWLRTDGQSGRDNPVLAQQFETDKASCTDRGQVNQLCMTHRGYILVPQSQVEAKAAELRAAAAARAGGA
;
A
#
# COMPACT_ATOMS: atom_id res chain seq x y z
N MET A 1 8.34 -53.16 0.46
CA MET A 1 9.17 -51.96 0.29
C MET A 1 8.53 -51.16 -0.85
N LYS A 2 8.16 -49.90 -0.79
CA LYS A 2 8.32 -48.83 0.20
C LYS A 2 7.23 -47.80 -0.20
N THR A 3 6.26 -47.61 0.69
CA THR A 3 5.35 -46.44 0.89
C THR A 3 4.87 -45.61 -0.30
N LEU A 4 3.57 -45.76 -0.59
CA LEU A 4 2.65 -44.70 -1.03
C LEU A 4 2.75 -43.48 -0.10
N LEU A 5 2.79 -42.27 -0.68
CA LEU A 5 2.47 -41.04 0.04
C LEU A 5 1.67 -40.11 -0.87
N ILE A 6 0.37 -40.10 -0.57
CA ILE A 6 -0.65 -39.15 -1.00
C ILE A 6 -0.38 -37.84 -0.27
N VAL A 7 -0.30 -36.72 -1.00
CA VAL A 7 -0.60 -35.39 -0.43
C VAL A 7 -1.57 -34.70 -1.36
N ALA A 8 -2.86 -34.91 -1.08
CA ALA A 8 -3.94 -34.09 -1.57
C ALA A 8 -3.77 -32.69 -0.97
N MET A 9 -3.30 -31.74 -1.77
CA MET A 9 -3.21 -30.35 -1.36
C MET A 9 -4.58 -29.71 -1.57
N THR A 10 -5.42 -29.87 -0.55
CA THR A 10 -6.72 -29.20 -0.39
C THR A 10 -6.54 -27.69 -0.52
N GLY A 11 -7.06 -27.14 -1.62
CA GLY A 11 -7.20 -25.70 -1.82
C GLY A 11 -8.26 -25.13 -0.89
N ILE A 12 -7.82 -24.64 0.27
CA ILE A 12 -8.62 -23.77 1.13
C ILE A 12 -8.06 -22.38 0.99
N ILE A 13 -8.57 -21.62 0.03
CA ILE A 13 -8.52 -20.15 0.07
C ILE A 13 -9.95 -19.65 -0.08
N ALA A 14 -10.78 -20.06 0.89
CA ALA A 14 -12.11 -19.50 1.06
C ALA A 14 -11.94 -18.02 1.43
N GLY A 15 -12.63 -17.17 0.68
CA GLY A 15 -12.40 -15.74 0.61
C GLY A 15 -12.39 -15.03 1.95
N CYS A 16 -11.58 -13.98 2.03
CA CYS A 16 -11.76 -12.91 2.99
C CYS A 16 -13.24 -12.47 2.97
N ALA A 17 -14.00 -12.90 3.96
CA ALA A 17 -15.24 -12.26 4.33
C ALA A 17 -14.86 -10.90 4.90
N SER A 18 -14.70 -9.91 4.02
CA SER A 18 -14.72 -8.52 4.42
C SER A 18 -16.17 -8.19 4.77
N THR A 19 -16.51 -8.39 6.03
CA THR A 19 -17.74 -7.86 6.65
C THR A 19 -17.69 -6.34 6.53
N GLY A 20 -18.16 -5.82 5.40
CA GLY A 20 -18.30 -4.40 5.12
C GLY A 20 -19.46 -3.82 5.92
N GLY A 21 -19.26 -3.68 7.23
CA GLY A 21 -20.14 -2.95 8.12
C GLY A 21 -19.38 -1.78 8.70
N GLY A 22 -19.45 -0.62 8.06
CA GLY A 22 -18.83 0.60 8.56
C GLY A 22 -19.52 1.81 7.97
N GLY A 23 -20.43 2.41 8.73
CA GLY A 23 -21.07 3.67 8.36
C GLY A 23 -20.01 4.72 8.01
N ALA A 24 -20.24 5.41 6.89
CA ALA A 24 -19.31 6.41 6.40
C ALA A 24 -19.17 7.55 7.42
N PRO A 25 -17.95 7.93 7.83
CA PRO A 25 -17.74 9.14 8.63
C PRO A 25 -18.14 10.37 7.81
N THR A 26 -19.02 11.22 8.35
CA THR A 26 -19.58 12.42 7.70
C THR A 26 -18.67 13.66 7.76
N GLY A 27 -17.34 13.46 7.76
CA GLY A 27 -16.34 14.54 7.75
C GLY A 27 -15.39 14.45 6.55
N PRO A 28 -14.60 15.51 6.25
CA PRO A 28 -13.59 15.44 5.21
C PRO A 28 -12.57 14.34 5.56
N GLU A 29 -12.55 13.29 4.75
CA GLU A 29 -11.71 12.14 4.97
C GLU A 29 -10.22 12.53 4.84
N ARG A 30 -9.40 12.14 5.82
CA ARG A 30 -7.96 12.43 5.79
C ARG A 30 -7.29 11.64 4.66
N GLY A 31 -6.43 12.31 3.89
CA GLY A 31 -5.57 11.66 2.90
C GLY A 31 -4.24 11.21 3.50
N ILE A 32 -3.77 10.03 3.12
CA ILE A 32 -2.45 9.47 3.47
C ILE A 32 -1.64 9.27 2.19
N TRP A 33 -0.38 9.69 2.20
CA TRP A 33 0.54 9.50 1.08
C TRP A 33 1.10 8.08 1.06
N LEU A 34 0.94 7.39 -0.08
CA LEU A 34 1.53 6.07 -0.34
C LEU A 34 2.56 6.15 -1.45
N ARG A 35 3.61 5.33 -1.38
CA ARG A 35 4.59 5.20 -2.47
C ARG A 35 4.06 4.28 -3.55
N THR A 36 4.21 4.66 -4.82
CA THR A 36 3.75 3.89 -5.99
C THR A 36 4.63 2.67 -6.31
N ASP A 37 5.80 2.57 -5.69
CA ASP A 37 6.67 1.40 -5.76
C ASP A 37 6.27 0.28 -4.79
N GLY A 38 5.20 0.48 -4.00
CA GLY A 38 4.72 -0.49 -3.02
C GLY A 38 5.54 -0.56 -1.73
N GLN A 39 6.65 0.18 -1.63
CA GLN A 39 7.44 0.22 -0.41
C GLN A 39 6.81 1.16 0.63
N SER A 40 7.12 0.93 1.90
CA SER A 40 6.58 1.73 3.01
C SER A 40 7.68 2.05 4.02
N GLY A 41 7.57 3.23 4.63
CA GLY A 41 8.41 3.62 5.78
C GLY A 41 8.03 2.95 7.09
N ARG A 42 6.92 2.19 7.15
CA ARG A 42 6.41 1.56 8.38
C ARG A 42 7.47 0.73 9.11
N ASP A 43 8.22 -0.06 8.36
CA ASP A 43 9.27 -0.95 8.87
C ASP A 43 10.65 -0.61 8.27
N ASN A 44 10.78 0.57 7.64
CA ASN A 44 12.01 1.03 7.00
C ASN A 44 12.28 2.51 7.33
N PRO A 45 13.18 2.82 8.27
CA PRO A 45 13.43 4.20 8.71
C PRO A 45 14.03 5.08 7.61
N VAL A 46 14.75 4.49 6.64
CA VAL A 46 15.31 5.23 5.50
C VAL A 46 14.16 5.77 4.62
N LEU A 47 13.16 4.93 4.34
CA LEU A 47 11.99 5.34 3.56
C LEU A 47 11.08 6.31 4.32
N ALA A 48 11.01 6.19 5.65
CA ALA A 48 10.31 7.17 6.48
C ALA A 48 10.99 8.55 6.39
N GLN A 49 12.33 8.61 6.53
CA GLN A 49 13.09 9.86 6.38
C GLN A 49 13.00 10.43 4.96
N GLN A 50 13.01 9.56 3.95
CA GLN A 50 12.84 9.96 2.55
C GLN A 50 11.50 10.65 2.32
N PHE A 51 10.40 10.08 2.87
CA PHE A 51 9.08 10.70 2.78
C PHE A 51 9.04 12.10 3.39
N GLU A 52 9.60 12.30 4.59
CA GLU A 52 9.62 13.63 5.21
C GLU A 52 10.43 14.63 4.39
N THR A 53 11.55 14.19 3.80
CA THR A 53 12.39 15.01 2.92
C THR A 53 11.65 15.41 1.65
N ASP A 54 11.00 14.45 0.98
CA ASP A 54 10.24 14.72 -0.25
C ASP A 54 9.05 15.61 0.04
N LYS A 55 8.31 15.35 1.12
CA LYS A 55 7.18 16.16 1.55
C LYS A 55 7.59 17.59 1.88
N ALA A 56 8.70 17.78 2.60
CA ALA A 56 9.25 19.11 2.87
C ALA A 56 9.61 19.85 1.58
N SER A 57 10.26 19.16 0.62
CA SER A 57 10.62 19.74 -0.67
C SER A 57 9.41 20.09 -1.54
N CYS A 58 8.30 19.39 -1.36
CA CYS A 58 7.04 19.61 -2.06
C CYS A 58 6.08 20.53 -1.31
N THR A 59 6.48 21.10 -0.17
CA THR A 59 5.65 22.03 0.60
C THR A 59 5.93 23.46 0.18
N ASP A 60 4.91 24.16 -0.31
CA ASP A 60 4.95 25.60 -0.60
C ASP A 60 3.88 26.31 0.22
N ARG A 61 4.24 27.43 0.86
CA ARG A 61 3.36 28.23 1.75
C ARG A 61 2.57 27.39 2.77
N GLY A 62 3.19 26.34 3.31
CA GLY A 62 2.58 25.45 4.30
C GLY A 62 1.60 24.41 3.72
N GLN A 63 1.48 24.30 2.40
CA GLN A 63 0.64 23.29 1.75
C GLN A 63 1.50 22.33 0.93
N VAL A 64 1.22 21.03 1.06
CA VAL A 64 1.89 19.99 0.26
C VAL A 64 1.35 20.02 -1.17
N ASN A 65 2.21 20.26 -2.15
CA ASN A 65 1.86 20.24 -3.56
C ASN A 65 1.71 18.79 -4.05
N GLN A 66 0.48 18.42 -4.42
CA GLN A 66 0.16 17.05 -4.86
C GLN A 66 0.84 16.64 -6.17
N LEU A 67 1.01 17.56 -7.12
CA LEU A 67 1.70 17.26 -8.37
C LEU A 67 3.18 16.96 -8.10
N CYS A 68 3.83 17.75 -7.25
CA CYS A 68 5.20 17.49 -6.82
C CYS A 68 5.34 16.11 -6.16
N MET A 69 4.44 15.77 -5.23
CA MET A 69 4.43 14.44 -4.59
C MET A 69 4.21 13.31 -5.63
N THR A 70 3.35 13.53 -6.61
CA THR A 70 3.12 12.57 -7.71
C THR A 70 4.38 12.35 -8.53
N HIS A 71 5.10 13.42 -8.89
CA HIS A 71 6.39 13.32 -9.59
C HIS A 71 7.47 12.60 -8.75
N ARG A 72 7.37 12.67 -7.41
CA ARG A 72 8.25 11.93 -6.48
C ARG A 72 7.84 10.48 -6.28
N GLY A 73 6.76 10.02 -6.91
CA GLY A 73 6.28 8.63 -6.81
C GLY A 73 5.35 8.39 -5.61
N TYR A 74 4.59 9.40 -5.20
CA TYR A 74 3.58 9.29 -4.15
C TYR A 74 2.17 9.55 -4.67
N ILE A 75 1.19 8.86 -4.10
CA ILE A 75 -0.24 9.11 -4.34
C ILE A 75 -0.95 9.41 -3.02
N LEU A 76 -1.89 10.35 -3.05
CA LEU A 76 -2.74 10.64 -1.90
C LEU A 76 -3.95 9.72 -1.93
N VAL A 77 -4.14 8.95 -0.86
CA VAL A 77 -5.21 7.95 -0.76
C VAL A 77 -6.07 8.27 0.47
N PRO A 78 -7.41 8.21 0.37
CA PRO A 78 -8.27 8.39 1.53
C PRO A 78 -7.97 7.35 2.60
N GLN A 79 -8.00 7.74 3.88
CA GLN A 79 -7.55 6.89 4.99
C GLN A 79 -8.24 5.51 5.01
N SER A 80 -9.52 5.43 4.65
CA SER A 80 -10.27 4.17 4.58
C SER A 80 -9.75 3.19 3.53
N GLN A 81 -9.06 3.69 2.50
CA GLN A 81 -8.59 2.91 1.36
C GLN A 81 -7.09 2.60 1.41
N VAL A 82 -6.38 3.11 2.42
CA VAL A 82 -4.91 3.02 2.53
C VAL A 82 -4.40 1.59 2.49
N GLU A 83 -4.98 0.71 3.31
CA GLU A 83 -4.49 -0.67 3.41
C GLU A 83 -4.74 -1.45 2.11
N ALA A 84 -5.93 -1.28 1.51
CA ALA A 84 -6.28 -1.91 0.24
C ALA A 84 -5.36 -1.44 -0.89
N LYS A 85 -5.16 -0.11 -1.02
CA LYS A 85 -4.30 0.45 -2.06
C LYS A 85 -2.83 0.11 -1.84
N ALA A 86 -2.35 0.10 -0.60
CA ALA A 86 -0.99 -0.32 -0.28
C ALA A 86 -0.74 -1.79 -0.65
N ALA A 87 -1.71 -2.68 -0.41
CA ALA A 87 -1.62 -4.08 -0.80
C ALA A 87 -1.57 -4.25 -2.33
N GLU A 88 -2.42 -3.52 -3.06
CA GLU A 88 -2.43 -3.50 -4.53
C GLU A 88 -1.06 -3.06 -5.09
N LEU A 89 -0.49 -1.97 -4.58
CA LEU A 89 0.80 -1.45 -5.01
C LEU A 89 1.95 -2.43 -4.72
N ARG A 90 1.92 -3.09 -3.56
CA ARG A 90 2.88 -4.16 -3.21
C ARG A 90 2.78 -5.35 -4.15
N ALA A 91 1.57 -5.81 -4.46
CA ALA A 91 1.36 -6.90 -5.40
C ALA A 91 1.87 -6.55 -6.81
N ALA A 92 1.58 -5.33 -7.28
CA ALA A 92 2.06 -4.84 -8.57
C ALA A 92 3.59 -4.70 -8.61
N ALA A 93 4.23 -4.30 -7.49
CA ALA A 93 5.68 -4.28 -7.38
C ALA A 93 6.30 -5.68 -7.44
N ALA A 94 5.73 -6.64 -6.71
CA ALA A 94 6.18 -8.03 -6.73
C ALA A 94 6.04 -8.68 -8.13
N ALA A 95 4.92 -8.44 -8.81
CA ALA A 95 4.69 -8.93 -10.17
C ALA A 95 5.73 -8.39 -11.17
N ARG A 96 6.13 -7.11 -11.03
CA ARG A 96 7.20 -6.52 -11.85
C ARG A 96 8.57 -7.13 -11.57
N ALA A 97 8.86 -7.48 -10.32
CA ALA A 97 10.13 -8.09 -9.93
C ALA A 97 10.26 -9.56 -10.37
N GLY A 98 9.15 -10.30 -10.45
CA GLY A 98 9.14 -11.71 -10.87
C GLY A 98 9.03 -11.94 -12.39
N GLY A 99 8.89 -10.88 -13.18
CA GLY A 99 8.84 -10.94 -14.65
C GLY A 99 10.17 -10.60 -15.34
N ALA A 100 11.27 -10.51 -14.58
CA ALA A 100 12.62 -10.22 -15.05
C ALA A 100 13.50 -11.47 -15.05
#